data_AF-A0AAE1TC36-F1
#
_entry.id   AF-A0AAE1TC36-F1
#
_cell.length_a   1.000
_cell.length_b   1.000
_cell.length_c   1.000
_cell.angle_alpha   90.00
_cell.angle_beta   90.00
_cell.angle_gamma   90.00
#
_symmetry.space_group_name_H-M   'P 1'
#
loop_
_entity.id
_entity.type
_entity.pdbx_description
1 polymer ?
#
loop_
_entity_poly.entity_id
_entity_poly.type
_entity_poly.pdbx_seq_one_letter_code
_entity_poly.pdbx_strand_id
1 'polypeptide(L)'
;MWCSNNSLNYIDSLSKEVEYIASRDTTISGSRGGHASILLWYALNKRGFNGLQQDVNECVEKAIYLHNRLRDHGIGVMRNKFSNIVVFERPLDDAFARRWMLANKGNLSHVVALQHVTMEKLDLFVREFLENRSIWYKDNNGGKKAHCIAEDIGAKNCACSFHKKLIS
;
A
#
# COMPACT_ATOMS: atom_id res chain seq x y z
N MET A 1 19.85 -7.62 25.36
CA MET A 1 19.88 -8.76 26.32
C MET A 1 18.71 -8.66 27.31
N TRP A 2 17.46 -8.52 26.86
CA TRP A 2 16.25 -8.45 27.73
C TRP A 2 14.98 -8.87 26.94
N CYS A 3 15.00 -9.97 26.18
CA CYS A 3 13.79 -10.45 25.48
C CYS A 3 13.79 -11.95 25.12
N SER A 4 14.44 -12.82 25.90
CA SER A 4 14.55 -14.24 25.49
C SER A 4 13.95 -15.29 26.43
N ASN A 5 13.64 -14.97 27.69
CA ASN A 5 13.26 -16.03 28.65
C ASN A 5 11.75 -16.25 28.85
N ASN A 6 10.88 -15.28 28.56
CA ASN A 6 9.42 -15.45 28.77
C ASN A 6 8.67 -16.10 27.59
N SER A 7 9.22 -16.02 26.37
CA SER A 7 8.59 -16.57 25.16
C SER A 7 8.62 -18.11 25.16
N LEU A 8 9.76 -18.70 25.55
CA LEU A 8 9.96 -20.15 25.56
C LEU A 8 9.01 -20.87 26.52
N ASN A 9 8.78 -20.33 27.72
CA ASN A 9 7.88 -20.92 28.71
C ASN A 9 6.42 -20.98 28.23
N TYR A 10 5.98 -19.98 27.44
CA TYR A 10 4.63 -19.96 26.88
C TYR A 10 4.47 -20.97 25.75
N ILE A 11 5.51 -21.12 24.90
CA ILE A 11 5.53 -22.09 23.81
C ILE A 11 5.49 -23.53 24.36
N ASP A 12 6.26 -23.83 25.41
CA ASP A 12 6.25 -25.16 26.04
C ASP A 12 4.86 -25.51 26.59
N SER A 13 4.15 -24.54 27.18
CA SER A 13 2.79 -24.75 27.71
C SER A 13 1.73 -25.03 26.63
N LEU A 14 1.97 -24.59 25.40
CA LEU A 14 1.07 -24.76 24.25
C LEU A 14 1.49 -25.93 23.35
N SER A 15 2.73 -26.40 23.49
CA SER A 15 3.25 -27.53 22.72
C SER A 15 2.57 -28.81 23.15
N LYS A 16 1.93 -29.50 22.21
CA LYS A 16 1.42 -30.85 22.42
C LYS A 16 2.42 -31.82 21.81
N GLU A 17 2.89 -32.79 22.58
CA GLU A 17 3.57 -33.94 22.01
C GLU A 17 2.53 -34.77 21.25
N VAL A 18 2.69 -34.84 19.93
CA VAL A 18 1.79 -35.58 19.05
C VAL A 18 2.47 -36.90 18.75
N GLU A 19 2.10 -37.97 19.46
CA GLU A 19 2.82 -39.26 19.47
C GLU A 19 3.07 -39.89 18.09
N TYR A 20 2.19 -39.66 17.11
CA TYR A 20 2.30 -40.23 15.76
C TYR A 20 3.10 -39.34 14.77
N ILE A 21 3.49 -38.14 15.18
CA ILE A 21 4.40 -37.28 14.42
C ILE A 21 5.64 -37.13 15.30
N ALA A 22 6.81 -37.58 14.83
CA ALA A 22 8.05 -37.52 15.60
C ALA A 22 8.60 -36.07 15.76
N SER A 23 7.74 -35.09 16.05
CA SER A 23 8.07 -33.69 16.27
C SER A 23 7.09 -33.05 17.25
N ARG A 24 7.59 -32.03 17.98
CA ARG A 24 6.73 -31.18 18.81
C ARG A 24 5.97 -30.23 17.90
N ASP A 25 4.63 -30.31 17.93
CA ASP A 25 3.81 -29.35 17.20
C ASP A 25 3.58 -28.11 18.07
N THR A 26 4.24 -27.02 17.69
CA THR A 26 4.09 -25.69 18.30
C THR A 26 3.32 -24.75 17.37
N THR A 27 2.66 -25.27 16.35
CA THR A 27 1.99 -24.46 15.33
C THR A 27 0.48 -24.57 15.42
N ILE A 28 -0.20 -23.46 15.08
CA ILE A 28 -1.67 -23.40 15.16
C ILE A 28 -2.31 -24.35 14.13
N SER A 29 -1.67 -24.54 12.97
CA SER A 29 -2.15 -25.42 11.92
C SER A 29 -1.40 -26.74 11.90
N GLY A 30 -2.13 -27.86 11.79
CA GLY A 30 -1.55 -29.21 11.67
C GLY A 30 -0.89 -29.44 10.31
N SER A 31 -1.63 -30.02 9.35
CA SER A 31 -1.14 -30.25 7.99
C SER A 31 -0.82 -28.94 7.27
N ARG A 32 0.38 -28.84 6.69
CA ARG A 32 0.90 -27.62 6.04
C ARG A 32 1.60 -27.95 4.72
N GLY A 33 1.47 -27.06 3.73
CA GLY A 33 2.12 -27.20 2.44
C GLY A 33 3.57 -26.70 2.47
N GLY A 34 4.55 -27.57 2.24
CA GLY A 34 5.97 -27.19 2.18
C GLY A 34 6.38 -26.31 0.99
N HIS A 35 5.50 -26.18 -0.01
CA HIS A 35 5.76 -25.41 -1.24
C HIS A 35 6.07 -23.94 -0.96
N ALA A 36 5.35 -23.29 -0.03
CA ALA A 36 5.58 -21.88 0.29
C ALA A 36 7.01 -21.65 0.82
N SER A 37 7.50 -22.55 1.67
CA SER A 37 8.86 -22.48 2.21
C SER A 37 9.92 -22.66 1.13
N ILE A 38 9.70 -23.59 0.19
CA ILE A 38 10.62 -23.81 -0.94
C ILE A 38 10.64 -22.58 -1.87
N LEU A 39 9.47 -22.02 -2.19
CA LEU A 39 9.36 -20.83 -3.02
C LEU A 39 10.01 -19.60 -2.36
N LEU A 40 9.81 -19.42 -1.05
CA LEU A 40 10.45 -18.35 -0.29
C LEU A 40 11.98 -18.53 -0.28
N TRP A 41 12.47 -19.72 0.03
CA TRP A 41 13.91 -20.03 -0.01
C TRP A 41 14.50 -19.75 -1.38
N TYR A 42 13.83 -20.20 -2.46
CA TYR A 42 14.28 -19.95 -3.82
C TYR A 42 14.31 -18.45 -4.15
N ALA A 43 13.26 -17.70 -3.81
CA ALA A 43 13.18 -16.26 -4.06
C ALA A 43 14.29 -15.50 -3.32
N LEU A 44 14.53 -15.83 -2.04
CA LEU A 44 15.59 -15.22 -1.22
C LEU A 44 16.98 -15.53 -1.79
N ASN A 45 17.26 -16.78 -2.16
CA ASN A 45 18.57 -17.15 -2.72
C ASN A 45 18.79 -16.53 -4.10
N LYS A 46 17.74 -16.45 -4.94
CA LYS A 46 17.83 -15.87 -6.27
C LYS A 46 18.04 -14.35 -6.24
N ARG A 47 17.37 -13.64 -5.33
CA ARG A 47 17.48 -12.18 -5.20
C ARG A 47 18.75 -11.78 -4.44
N GLY A 48 19.09 -12.51 -3.38
CA GLY A 48 20.12 -12.11 -2.44
C GLY A 48 19.81 -10.78 -1.75
N PHE A 49 20.73 -10.32 -0.90
CA PHE A 49 20.56 -9.06 -0.18
C PHE A 49 20.47 -7.85 -1.12
N ASN A 50 21.38 -7.76 -2.09
CA ASN A 50 21.44 -6.64 -3.03
C ASN A 50 20.19 -6.54 -3.92
N GLY A 51 19.68 -7.68 -4.41
CA GLY A 51 18.46 -7.68 -5.21
C GLY A 51 17.23 -7.26 -4.40
N LEU A 52 17.13 -7.67 -3.13
CA LEU A 52 16.07 -7.20 -2.24
C LEU A 52 16.18 -5.71 -1.94
N GLN A 53 17.39 -5.20 -1.73
CA GLN A 53 17.62 -3.77 -1.54
C GLN A 53 17.22 -2.96 -2.78
N GLN A 54 17.58 -3.44 -3.97
CA GLN A 54 17.17 -2.84 -5.23
C GLN A 54 15.64 -2.86 -5.40
N ASP A 55 14.99 -4.01 -5.16
CA ASP A 55 13.52 -4.14 -5.23
C ASP A 55 12.83 -3.11 -4.30
N VAL A 56 13.35 -2.89 -3.09
CA VAL A 56 12.81 -1.89 -2.14
C VAL A 56 13.01 -0.48 -2.68
N ASN A 57 14.20 -0.13 -3.15
CA ASN A 57 14.50 1.20 -3.69
C ASN A 57 13.58 1.52 -4.87
N GLU A 58 13.44 0.60 -5.83
CA GLU A 58 12.55 0.76 -6.99
C GLU A 58 11.08 0.97 -6.57
N CYS A 59 10.60 0.23 -5.57
CA CYS A 59 9.24 0.40 -5.05
C CYS A 59 9.03 1.77 -4.40
N VAL A 60 10.02 2.25 -3.64
CA VAL A 60 9.99 3.58 -3.01
C VAL A 60 10.04 4.69 -4.06
N GLU A 61 10.88 4.57 -5.08
CA GLU A 61 10.98 5.52 -6.19
C GLU A 61 9.67 5.62 -6.98
N LYS A 62 9.05 4.47 -7.31
CA LYS A 62 7.72 4.41 -7.94
C LYS A 62 6.65 5.13 -7.11
N ALA A 63 6.69 4.98 -5.79
CA ALA A 63 5.74 5.65 -4.90
C ALA A 63 5.99 7.17 -4.82
N ILE A 64 7.25 7.60 -4.81
CA ILE A 64 7.63 9.03 -4.90
C ILE A 64 7.12 9.62 -6.21
N TYR A 65 7.35 8.90 -7.31
CA TYR A 65 6.89 9.29 -8.63
C TYR A 65 5.36 9.49 -8.66
N LEU A 66 4.61 8.47 -8.27
CA LEU A 66 3.14 8.54 -8.24
C LEU A 66 2.64 9.67 -7.33
N HIS A 67 3.22 9.83 -6.14
CA HIS A 67 2.89 10.92 -5.23
C HIS A 67 3.06 12.28 -5.89
N ASN A 68 4.22 12.53 -6.51
CA ASN A 68 4.50 13.82 -7.14
C ASN A 68 3.56 14.08 -8.32
N ARG A 69 3.35 13.07 -9.19
CA ARG A 69 2.44 13.19 -10.33
C ARG A 69 1.02 13.54 -9.90
N LEU A 70 0.49 12.94 -8.83
CA LEU A 70 -0.83 13.30 -8.32
C LEU A 70 -0.83 14.70 -7.70
N ARG A 71 0.20 15.03 -6.92
CA ARG A 71 0.31 16.33 -6.25
C ARG A 71 0.40 17.50 -7.23
N ASP A 72 1.15 17.33 -8.33
CA ASP A 72 1.31 18.34 -9.39
C ASP A 72 -0.03 18.69 -10.08
N HIS A 73 -0.98 17.75 -10.10
CA HIS A 73 -2.32 17.96 -10.63
C HIS A 73 -3.33 18.45 -9.58
N GLY A 74 -2.85 18.89 -8.40
CA GLY A 74 -3.70 19.45 -7.35
C GLY A 74 -4.59 18.42 -6.67
N ILE A 75 -4.16 17.16 -6.61
CA ILE A 75 -4.84 16.08 -5.89
C ILE A 75 -4.26 16.00 -4.48
N GLY A 76 -5.13 15.86 -3.48
CA GLY A 76 -4.69 15.62 -2.10
C GLY A 76 -4.07 14.23 -1.99
N VAL A 77 -2.81 14.17 -1.57
CA VAL A 77 -2.03 12.94 -1.56
C VAL A 77 -1.02 12.94 -0.42
N MET A 78 -0.88 11.79 0.23
CA MET A 78 0.04 11.52 1.32
C MET A 78 0.87 10.28 1.03
N ARG A 79 2.15 10.35 1.40
CA ARG A 79 3.07 9.22 1.41
C ARG A 79 3.96 9.32 2.65
N ASN A 80 4.24 8.20 3.31
CA ASN A 80 5.26 8.17 4.36
C ASN A 80 6.66 8.01 3.73
N LYS A 81 7.70 8.60 4.33
CA LYS A 81 9.06 8.73 3.76
C LYS A 81 9.63 7.43 3.21
N PHE A 82 9.46 6.32 3.92
CA PHE A 82 10.00 5.00 3.56
C PHE A 82 8.95 4.00 3.07
N SER A 83 7.74 4.49 2.76
CA SER A 83 6.65 3.63 2.31
C SER A 83 6.51 3.68 0.79
N ASN A 84 6.19 2.52 0.22
CA ASN A 84 5.76 2.36 -1.17
C ASN A 84 4.23 2.50 -1.35
N ILE A 85 3.51 2.94 -0.32
CA ILE A 85 2.06 3.15 -0.34
C ILE A 85 1.77 4.64 -0.52
N VAL A 86 0.95 4.96 -1.51
CA VAL A 86 0.47 6.32 -1.79
C VAL A 86 -1.03 6.36 -1.50
N VAL A 87 -1.42 7.26 -0.60
CA VAL A 87 -2.81 7.47 -0.17
C VAL A 87 -3.32 8.78 -0.77
N PHE A 88 -4.48 8.76 -1.38
CA PHE A 88 -5.05 9.91 -2.10
C PHE A 88 -6.58 9.94 -1.98
N GLU A 89 -7.20 10.99 -2.52
CA GLU A 89 -8.65 11.11 -2.53
C GLU A 89 -9.33 9.92 -3.22
N ARG A 90 -10.44 9.45 -2.65
CA ARG A 90 -11.18 8.31 -3.21
C ARG A 90 -11.79 8.67 -4.57
N PRO A 91 -11.59 7.84 -5.61
CA PRO A 91 -12.37 7.92 -6.86
C PRO A 91 -13.88 7.85 -6.60
N LEU A 92 -14.65 8.73 -7.26
CA LEU A 92 -16.11 8.69 -7.17
C LEU A 92 -16.75 7.65 -8.11
N ASP A 93 -15.97 7.10 -9.05
CA ASP A 93 -16.40 6.03 -9.94
C ASP A 93 -15.96 4.65 -9.45
N ASP A 94 -16.95 3.81 -9.14
CA ASP A 94 -16.73 2.43 -8.73
C ASP A 94 -16.25 1.52 -9.88
N ALA A 95 -16.46 1.88 -11.15
CA ALA A 95 -15.90 1.14 -12.27
C ALA A 95 -14.38 1.35 -12.34
N PHE A 96 -13.90 2.59 -12.22
CA PHE A 96 -12.49 2.91 -12.09
C PHE A 96 -11.84 2.20 -10.88
N ALA A 97 -12.47 2.29 -9.71
CA ALA A 97 -11.96 1.63 -8.50
C ALA A 97 -11.83 0.11 -8.66
N ARG A 98 -12.81 -0.54 -9.31
CA ARG A 98 -12.75 -1.99 -9.59
C ARG A 98 -11.70 -2.33 -10.63
N ARG A 99 -11.59 -1.55 -11.71
CA ARG A 99 -10.60 -1.77 -12.77
C ARG A 99 -9.17 -1.79 -12.22
N TRP A 100 -8.87 -0.86 -11.31
CA TRP A 100 -7.55 -0.72 -10.71
C TRP A 100 -7.41 -1.43 -9.35
N MET A 101 -8.42 -2.20 -8.94
CA MET A 101 -8.49 -2.92 -7.66
C MET A 101 -8.10 -2.05 -6.46
N LEU A 102 -8.60 -0.81 -6.45
CA LEU A 102 -8.25 0.17 -5.43
C LEU A 102 -8.87 -0.18 -4.08
N ALA A 103 -8.02 -0.18 -3.06
CA ALA A 103 -8.45 -0.40 -1.69
C ALA A 103 -8.93 0.92 -1.08
N ASN A 104 -10.26 1.07 -1.03
CA ASN A 104 -10.90 2.29 -0.56
C ASN A 104 -11.30 2.18 0.92
N LYS A 105 -11.06 3.25 1.69
CA LYS A 105 -11.51 3.40 3.08
C LYS A 105 -12.02 4.83 3.30
N GLY A 106 -13.31 4.97 3.57
CA GLY A 106 -13.94 6.29 3.71
C GLY A 106 -13.73 7.13 2.45
N ASN A 107 -13.19 8.34 2.63
CA ASN A 107 -12.88 9.30 1.56
C ASN A 107 -11.49 9.10 0.92
N LEU A 108 -10.79 8.02 1.29
CA LEU A 108 -9.44 7.73 0.82
C LEU A 108 -9.37 6.46 -0.02
N SER A 109 -8.42 6.46 -0.94
CA SER A 109 -7.94 5.31 -1.68
C SER A 109 -6.43 5.19 -1.53
N HIS A 110 -5.88 3.99 -1.70
CA HIS A 110 -4.44 3.81 -1.73
C HIS A 110 -3.97 2.87 -2.84
N VAL A 111 -2.76 3.14 -3.32
CA VAL A 111 -2.03 2.31 -4.27
C VAL A 111 -0.74 1.84 -3.60
N VAL A 112 -0.42 0.56 -3.74
CA VAL A 112 0.83 -0.04 -3.28
C VAL A 112 1.73 -0.27 -4.48
N ALA A 113 2.81 0.51 -4.59
CA ALA A 113 3.78 0.39 -5.67
C ALA A 113 4.70 -0.81 -5.41
N LEU A 114 4.38 -1.96 -6.02
CA LEU A 114 5.16 -3.19 -5.92
C LEU A 114 5.97 -3.45 -7.20
N GLN A 115 6.79 -4.49 -7.19
CA GLN A 115 7.75 -4.81 -8.25
C GLN A 115 7.09 -4.99 -9.63
N HIS A 116 5.91 -5.59 -9.70
CA HIS A 116 5.16 -5.83 -10.94
C HIS A 116 4.47 -4.58 -11.52
N VAL A 117 4.50 -3.46 -10.77
CA VAL A 117 3.99 -2.17 -11.22
C VAL A 117 5.10 -1.46 -11.98
N THR A 118 4.83 -1.13 -13.24
CA THR A 118 5.79 -0.44 -14.12
C THR A 118 5.47 1.05 -14.17
N MET A 119 6.42 1.87 -14.63
CA MET A 119 6.22 3.32 -14.75
C MET A 119 5.09 3.64 -15.72
N GLU A 120 4.97 2.88 -16.81
CA GLU A 120 3.91 3.04 -17.81
C GLU A 120 2.53 2.73 -17.22
N LYS A 121 2.43 1.75 -16.31
CA LYS A 121 1.19 1.48 -15.59
C LYS A 121 0.81 2.63 -14.65
N LEU A 122 1.79 3.25 -13.99
CA LEU A 122 1.56 4.41 -13.15
C LEU A 122 1.10 5.62 -13.97
N ASP A 123 1.72 5.85 -15.14
CA ASP A 123 1.31 6.91 -16.05
C ASP A 123 -0.09 6.69 -16.62
N LEU A 124 -0.39 5.46 -17.04
CA LEU A 124 -1.72 5.08 -17.47
C LEU A 124 -2.75 5.30 -16.36
N PHE A 125 -2.43 4.89 -15.13
CA PHE A 125 -3.27 5.10 -13.97
C PHE A 125 -3.55 6.58 -13.72
N VAL A 126 -2.50 7.43 -13.68
CA VAL A 126 -2.65 8.87 -13.44
C VAL A 126 -3.48 9.53 -14.53
N ARG A 127 -3.22 9.20 -15.80
CA ARG A 127 -3.99 9.73 -16.93
C ARG A 127 -5.47 9.39 -16.81
N GLU A 128 -5.80 8.12 -16.65
CA GLU A 128 -7.21 7.69 -16.51
C GLU A 128 -7.86 8.26 -15.26
N PHE A 129 -7.11 8.38 -14.15
CA PHE A 129 -7.61 9.02 -12.93
C PHE A 129 -8.00 10.47 -13.20
N LEU A 130 -7.16 11.24 -13.89
CA LEU A 130 -7.40 12.65 -14.22
C LEU A 130 -8.58 12.83 -15.18
N GLU A 131 -8.66 12.00 -16.21
CA GLU A 131 -9.78 11.99 -17.17
C GLU A 131 -11.10 11.77 -16.44
N ASN A 132 -11.20 10.72 -15.61
CA ASN A 132 -12.41 10.44 -14.84
C ASN A 132 -12.69 11.53 -13.79
N ARG A 133 -11.66 12.02 -13.10
CA ARG A 133 -11.78 13.10 -12.13
C ARG A 133 -12.35 14.38 -12.74
N SER A 134 -11.95 14.71 -13.97
CA SER A 134 -12.50 15.87 -14.68
C SER A 134 -14.00 15.73 -14.94
N ILE A 135 -14.49 14.50 -15.16
CA ILE A 135 -15.90 14.18 -15.36
C ILE A 135 -16.67 14.28 -14.04
N TRP A 136 -16.11 13.74 -12.95
CA TRP A 136 -16.77 13.74 -11.63
C TRP A 136 -17.02 15.15 -11.08
N TYR A 137 -16.13 16.08 -11.41
CA TYR A 137 -16.11 17.43 -10.87
C TYR A 137 -16.41 18.52 -11.92
N LYS A 138 -17.11 18.20 -13.03
CA LYS A 138 -17.51 19.23 -14.02
C LYS A 138 -18.37 20.34 -13.40
N ASP A 139 -18.05 21.59 -13.78
CA ASP A 139 -18.65 22.86 -13.34
C ASP A 139 -20.08 23.14 -13.88
N ASN A 140 -20.97 22.15 -13.90
CA ASN A 140 -22.39 22.44 -14.18
C ASN A 140 -23.05 22.91 -12.88
N ASN A 141 -22.91 24.20 -12.52
CA ASN A 141 -23.69 24.99 -11.55
C ASN A 141 -24.36 24.18 -10.40
N GLY A 142 -23.56 23.35 -9.72
CA GLY A 142 -24.06 22.28 -8.82
C GLY A 142 -23.11 21.08 -8.68
N GLY A 143 -21.98 21.07 -9.41
CA GLY A 143 -20.95 20.03 -9.31
C GLY A 143 -20.43 19.85 -7.87
N LYS A 144 -20.28 18.58 -7.43
CA LYS A 144 -19.70 18.25 -6.12
C LYS A 144 -18.28 18.84 -6.07
N LYS A 145 -17.96 19.66 -5.07
CA LYS A 145 -16.55 20.06 -4.84
C LYS A 145 -15.78 18.83 -4.35
N ALA A 146 -14.50 18.72 -4.74
CA ALA A 146 -13.62 17.71 -4.17
C ALA A 146 -13.65 17.81 -2.64
N HIS A 147 -13.94 16.68 -1.99
CA HIS A 147 -14.09 16.65 -0.54
C HIS A 147 -12.75 16.96 0.14
N CYS A 148 -12.80 17.68 1.25
CA CYS A 148 -11.59 17.96 2.01
C CYS A 148 -11.16 16.70 2.74
N ILE A 149 -9.98 16.18 2.43
CA ILE A 149 -9.39 15.01 3.11
C ILE A 149 -8.35 15.40 4.16
N ALA A 150 -8.31 16.67 4.58
CA ALA A 150 -7.29 17.17 5.49
C ALA A 150 -7.35 16.54 6.88
N GLU A 151 -8.53 16.15 7.35
CA GLU A 151 -8.68 15.42 8.62
C GLU A 151 -8.01 14.05 8.56
N ASP A 152 -8.08 13.37 7.42
CA ASP A 152 -7.55 12.02 7.27
C ASP A 152 -6.04 11.98 6.96
N ILE A 153 -5.55 12.87 6.09
CA ILE A 153 -4.15 12.86 5.62
C ILE A 153 -3.30 14.05 6.10
N GLY A 154 -3.89 14.97 6.86
CA GLY A 154 -3.26 16.20 7.34
C GLY A 154 -3.33 17.36 6.32
N ALA A 155 -3.47 18.58 6.83
CA ALA A 155 -3.62 19.80 6.02
C ALA A 155 -2.50 20.00 4.98
N LYS A 156 -1.25 19.66 5.31
CA LYS A 156 -0.06 19.77 4.43
C LYS A 156 -0.11 18.89 3.17
N ASN A 157 -0.96 17.86 3.19
CA ASN A 157 -1.11 16.87 2.13
C ASN A 157 -2.43 17.07 1.36
N CYS A 158 -3.32 17.95 1.85
CA CYS A 158 -4.59 18.24 1.22
C CYS A 158 -4.43 19.34 0.16
N ALA A 159 -5.04 19.14 -1.01
CA ALA A 159 -4.99 20.10 -2.11
C ALA A 159 -6.29 20.93 -2.27
N CYS A 160 -7.20 20.90 -1.28
CA CYS A 160 -8.44 21.67 -1.35
C CYS A 160 -8.17 23.18 -1.28
N SER A 161 -9.09 24.00 -1.79
CA SER A 161 -8.93 25.46 -1.88
C SER A 161 -8.56 26.17 -0.56
N PHE A 162 -9.00 25.62 0.58
CA PHE A 162 -8.67 26.13 1.92
C PHE A 162 -7.21 25.85 2.33
N HIS A 163 -6.71 24.63 2.09
CA HIS A 163 -5.37 24.20 2.53
C HIS A 163 -4.28 24.41 1.48
N LYS A 164 -4.66 24.68 0.21
CA LYS A 164 -3.74 25.03 -0.88
C LYS A 164 -2.87 26.26 -0.56
N LYS A 165 -3.33 27.16 0.33
CA LYS A 165 -2.61 28.36 0.77
C LYS A 165 -1.46 28.10 1.76
N LEU A 166 -1.38 26.91 2.36
CA LEU A 166 -0.33 26.56 3.34
C LEU A 166 0.93 25.97 2.68
N ILE A 167 0.97 25.94 1.35
CA ILE A 167 1.89 25.11 0.56
C ILE A 167 2.65 25.95 -0.49
N SER A 168 2.43 27.28 -0.54
CA SER A 168 3.23 28.21 -1.35
C SER A 168 4.50 28.65 -0.62
#